data_AF-A0A1I7XQG2-F1
#
_entry.id   AF-A0A1I7XQG2-F1
#
_cell.length_a   1.000
_cell.length_b   1.000
_cell.length_c   1.000
_cell.angle_alpha   90.00
_cell.angle_beta   90.00
_cell.angle_gamma   90.00
#
_symmetry.space_group_name_H-M   'P 1'
#
loop_
_entity.id
_entity.type
_entity.pdbx_description
1 polymer ?
#
loop_
_entity_poly.entity_id
_entity_poly.type
_entity_poly.pdbx_seq_one_letter_code
_entity_poly.pdbx_strand_id
1 'polypeptide(L)'
;MLVIGGTSVVLIFIFTELISTSFVWASEGEIVNKTDVLGEVIDANSSSIEQHGAAIVGNEAEEKKRSLAIFLIMFVIVLATLVVHMLIVFKVHYLPESLAIVILGAVVGLILSYSGRDWSEIEALSPDVFFLVLLPPIIFENAYNLNKGYFFSNIWPILTFAILGTAISTFVIGLTVYILGQADLVLELSIFECFAYASMISAVDPVATLAIFQAIKVEGLLYMLVFGESMLNDAVSIVLAATAIRHSHPPLNK
;
A
#
# COMPACT_ATOMS: atom_id res chain seq x y z
N MET A 1 37.51 2.10 -3.59
CA MET A 1 37.55 3.27 -4.48
C MET A 1 36.70 2.94 -5.70
N LEU A 2 35.54 3.60 -5.84
CA LEU A 2 34.62 3.66 -7.01
C LEU A 2 34.26 2.31 -7.68
N VAL A 3 33.03 1.80 -7.74
CA VAL A 3 31.83 2.34 -8.42
C VAL A 3 30.62 1.50 -7.96
N ILE A 4 29.80 1.97 -7.01
CA ILE A 4 28.48 1.35 -6.69
C ILE A 4 27.38 2.43 -6.46
N GLY A 5 27.71 3.72 -6.55
CA GLY A 5 26.78 4.81 -6.22
C GLY A 5 25.84 5.29 -7.33
N GLY A 6 25.86 4.69 -8.54
CA GLY A 6 25.17 5.24 -9.71
C GLY A 6 23.80 4.63 -10.03
N THR A 7 23.57 3.36 -9.70
CA THR A 7 22.39 2.63 -10.20
C THR A 7 21.11 2.92 -9.43
N SER A 8 21.20 3.22 -8.13
CA SER A 8 20.02 3.52 -7.29
C SER A 8 19.47 4.92 -7.55
N VAL A 9 20.33 5.89 -7.90
CA VAL A 9 19.91 7.27 -8.19
C VAL A 9 19.25 7.36 -9.56
N VAL A 10 19.73 6.59 -10.54
CA VAL A 10 19.11 6.53 -11.89
C VAL A 10 17.73 5.86 -11.84
N LEU A 11 17.54 4.84 -11.01
CA LEU A 11 16.22 4.21 -10.84
C LEU A 11 15.21 5.16 -10.19
N ILE A 12 15.64 5.96 -9.23
CA ILE A 12 14.79 6.98 -8.59
C ILE A 12 14.48 8.11 -9.59
N PHE A 13 15.46 8.60 -10.35
CA PHE A 13 15.26 9.65 -11.36
C PHE A 13 14.30 9.21 -12.49
N ILE A 14 14.41 7.96 -12.96
CA ILE A 14 13.48 7.41 -13.97
C ILE A 14 12.06 7.26 -13.37
N PHE A 15 11.94 6.92 -12.09
CA PHE A 15 10.64 6.82 -11.42
C PHE A 15 9.99 8.19 -11.20
N THR A 16 10.77 9.23 -10.93
CA THR A 16 10.28 10.60 -10.74
C THR A 16 9.84 11.25 -12.07
N GLU A 17 10.59 11.05 -13.17
CA GLU A 17 10.18 11.56 -14.48
C GLU A 17 8.90 10.89 -15.00
N LEU A 18 8.69 9.60 -14.73
CA LEU A 18 7.50 8.87 -15.16
C LEU A 18 6.20 9.38 -14.49
N ILE A 19 6.31 9.85 -13.25
CA ILE A 19 5.19 10.41 -12.48
C ILE A 19 4.87 11.83 -12.96
N SER A 20 5.88 12.66 -13.25
CA SER A 20 5.66 14.02 -13.78
C SER A 20 5.00 14.01 -15.16
N THR A 21 5.34 13.08 -16.06
CA THR A 21 4.68 12.99 -17.37
C THR A 21 3.24 12.48 -17.30
N SER A 22 2.90 11.68 -16.28
CA SER A 22 1.53 11.18 -16.08
C SER A 22 0.61 12.24 -15.44
N PHE A 23 1.17 13.15 -14.65
CA PHE A 23 0.41 14.23 -14.00
C PHE A 23 0.05 15.37 -14.96
N VAL A 24 0.91 15.66 -15.95
CA VAL A 24 0.66 16.73 -16.94
C VAL A 24 -0.48 16.38 -17.92
N TRP A 25 -0.76 15.10 -18.17
CA TRP A 25 -1.85 14.70 -19.07
C TRP A 25 -3.24 14.62 -18.39
N ALA A 26 -3.31 14.78 -17.06
CA ALA A 26 -4.57 14.69 -16.31
C ALA A 26 -5.28 16.06 -16.13
N SER A 27 -4.70 17.17 -16.60
CA SER A 27 -5.21 18.52 -16.35
C SER A 27 -5.92 19.20 -17.55
N GLU A 28 -6.25 18.46 -18.60
CA GLU A 28 -7.06 18.96 -19.73
C GLU A 28 -8.32 18.10 -19.92
N GLY A 29 -9.19 18.13 -18.91
CA GLY A 29 -10.56 17.64 -19.00
C GLY A 29 -11.46 18.66 -19.69
N GLU A 30 -11.85 18.33 -20.92
CA GLU A 30 -12.78 19.05 -21.77
C GLU A 30 -14.15 19.27 -21.09
N ILE A 31 -14.63 20.52 -21.08
CA ILE A 31 -15.96 20.88 -20.60
C ILE A 31 -16.97 20.42 -21.66
N VAL A 32 -17.50 19.20 -21.52
CA VAL A 32 -18.55 18.69 -22.42
C VAL A 32 -19.83 19.46 -22.16
N ASN A 33 -20.10 20.46 -22.98
CA ASN A 33 -21.37 21.14 -23.05
C ASN A 33 -22.40 20.15 -23.62
N LYS A 34 -23.25 19.60 -22.75
CA LYS A 34 -24.33 18.70 -23.16
C LYS A 34 -25.41 19.52 -23.89
N THR A 35 -25.24 19.64 -25.20
CA THR A 35 -26.24 20.20 -26.10
C THR A 35 -26.88 19.03 -26.85
N ASP A 36 -28.15 18.77 -26.54
CA ASP A 36 -28.98 17.88 -27.34
C ASP A 36 -29.17 18.49 -28.74
N VAL A 37 -29.03 17.65 -29.76
CA VAL A 37 -28.80 18.09 -31.14
C VAL A 37 -30.07 18.61 -31.83
N LEU A 38 -31.26 18.52 -31.23
CA LEU A 38 -32.51 18.90 -31.86
C LEU A 38 -33.47 19.49 -30.82
N GLY A 39 -33.50 20.81 -30.68
CA GLY A 39 -34.40 21.51 -29.75
C GLY A 39 -35.87 21.25 -30.04
N GLU A 40 -36.42 20.17 -29.49
CA GLU A 40 -37.82 19.79 -29.60
C GLU A 40 -38.39 19.34 -28.25
N VAL A 41 -39.66 19.67 -28.06
CA VAL A 41 -40.42 19.48 -26.82
C VAL A 41 -40.65 17.98 -26.60
N ILE A 42 -40.11 17.43 -25.52
CA ILE A 42 -40.29 16.01 -25.16
C ILE A 42 -41.65 15.82 -24.48
N ASP A 43 -42.55 15.12 -25.17
CA ASP A 43 -43.79 14.58 -24.63
C ASP A 43 -43.51 13.60 -23.48
N ALA A 44 -44.20 13.77 -22.35
CA ALA A 44 -43.94 13.10 -21.07
C ALA A 44 -44.22 11.58 -21.01
N ASN A 45 -44.32 10.87 -22.15
CA ASN A 45 -44.63 9.43 -22.21
C ASN A 45 -43.53 8.57 -22.90
N SER A 46 -42.47 9.16 -23.43
CA SER A 46 -41.32 8.40 -23.97
C SER A 46 -40.27 8.02 -22.91
N SER A 47 -40.36 8.59 -21.71
CA SER A 47 -39.35 8.44 -20.66
C SER A 47 -39.32 7.05 -20.02
N SER A 48 -40.42 6.31 -19.98
CA SER A 48 -40.50 5.06 -19.21
C SER A 48 -39.85 3.86 -19.91
N ILE A 49 -39.92 3.75 -21.25
CA ILE A 49 -39.31 2.65 -22.02
C ILE A 49 -37.83 2.88 -22.26
N GLU A 50 -37.41 4.11 -22.55
CA GLU A 50 -35.99 4.44 -22.69
C GLU A 50 -35.25 4.36 -21.34
N GLN A 51 -35.89 4.76 -20.23
CA GLN A 51 -35.33 4.61 -18.89
C GLN A 51 -35.25 3.15 -18.46
N HIS A 52 -36.24 2.30 -18.81
CA HIS A 52 -36.16 0.85 -18.55
C HIS A 52 -35.09 0.16 -19.42
N GLY A 53 -34.98 0.53 -20.70
CA GLY A 53 -33.95 0.02 -21.60
C GLY A 53 -32.55 0.42 -21.15
N ALA A 54 -32.36 1.69 -20.77
CA ALA A 54 -31.11 2.19 -20.21
C ALA A 54 -30.75 1.54 -18.86
N ALA A 55 -31.75 1.24 -18.01
CA ALA A 55 -31.54 0.55 -16.75
C ALA A 55 -31.13 -0.93 -16.94
N ILE A 56 -31.73 -1.63 -17.91
CA ILE A 56 -31.38 -3.02 -18.24
C ILE A 56 -29.97 -3.10 -18.83
N VAL A 57 -29.64 -2.23 -19.80
CA VAL A 57 -28.31 -2.16 -20.42
C VAL A 57 -27.24 -1.73 -19.39
N GLY A 58 -27.58 -0.81 -18.50
CA GLY A 58 -26.72 -0.40 -17.38
C GLY A 58 -26.42 -1.57 -16.44
N ASN A 59 -27.43 -2.33 -16.04
CA ASN A 59 -27.24 -3.48 -15.13
C ASN A 59 -26.38 -4.59 -15.77
N GLU A 60 -26.56 -4.89 -17.06
CA GLU A 60 -25.74 -5.89 -17.76
C GLU A 60 -24.27 -5.48 -17.91
N ALA A 61 -23.99 -4.19 -18.16
CA ALA A 61 -22.63 -3.70 -18.26
C ALA A 61 -21.90 -3.74 -16.90
N GLU A 62 -22.59 -3.40 -15.82
CA GLU A 62 -22.06 -3.43 -14.44
C GLU A 62 -21.83 -4.88 -13.97
N GLU A 63 -22.73 -5.82 -14.28
CA GLU A 63 -22.53 -7.24 -13.97
C GLU A 63 -21.32 -7.84 -14.71
N LYS A 64 -21.09 -7.43 -15.97
CA LYS A 64 -19.90 -7.84 -16.74
C LYS A 64 -18.61 -7.27 -16.15
N LYS A 65 -18.60 -6.03 -15.67
CA LYS A 65 -17.43 -5.45 -14.98
C LYS A 65 -17.11 -6.20 -13.70
N ARG A 66 -18.12 -6.45 -12.85
CA ARG A 66 -17.96 -7.18 -11.59
C ARG A 66 -17.47 -8.61 -11.78
N SER A 67 -18.02 -9.33 -12.75
CA SER A 67 -17.56 -10.69 -13.06
C SER A 67 -16.12 -10.72 -13.56
N LEU A 68 -15.72 -9.74 -14.39
CA LEU A 68 -14.34 -9.60 -14.85
C LEU A 68 -13.39 -9.20 -13.72
N ALA A 69 -13.82 -8.36 -12.78
CA ALA A 69 -13.05 -8.00 -11.59
C ALA A 69 -12.75 -9.24 -10.72
N ILE A 70 -13.78 -10.05 -10.42
CA ILE A 70 -13.62 -11.29 -9.65
C ILE A 70 -12.71 -12.29 -10.38
N PHE A 71 -12.88 -12.43 -11.70
CA PHE A 71 -12.01 -13.27 -12.52
C PHE A 71 -10.54 -12.83 -12.44
N LEU A 72 -10.28 -11.53 -12.53
CA LEU A 72 -8.93 -10.98 -12.42
C LEU A 72 -8.34 -11.24 -11.03
N ILE A 73 -9.08 -11.00 -9.95
CA ILE A 73 -8.63 -11.24 -8.57
C ILE A 73 -8.27 -12.73 -8.39
N MET A 74 -9.14 -13.63 -8.85
CA MET A 74 -8.87 -15.07 -8.80
C MET A 74 -7.62 -15.45 -9.60
N PHE A 75 -7.44 -14.88 -10.79
CA PHE A 75 -6.26 -15.10 -11.60
C PHE A 75 -4.98 -14.63 -10.90
N VAL A 76 -5.01 -13.45 -10.28
CA VAL A 76 -3.88 -12.89 -9.53
C VAL A 76 -3.55 -13.76 -8.31
N ILE A 77 -4.54 -14.25 -7.56
CA ILE A 77 -4.31 -15.15 -6.42
C ILE A 77 -3.66 -16.47 -6.86
N VAL A 78 -4.14 -17.07 -7.96
CA VAL A 78 -3.54 -18.30 -8.51
C VAL A 78 -2.11 -18.04 -9.00
N LEU A 79 -1.87 -16.91 -9.67
CA LEU A 79 -0.53 -16.53 -10.11
C LEU A 79 0.41 -16.28 -8.93
N ALA A 80 -0.05 -15.60 -7.88
CA ALA A 80 0.72 -15.34 -6.67
C ALA A 80 1.12 -16.65 -5.97
N THR A 81 0.17 -17.58 -5.80
CA THR A 81 0.45 -18.90 -5.20
C THR A 81 1.41 -19.72 -6.06
N LEU A 82 1.31 -19.66 -7.40
CA LEU A 82 2.25 -20.31 -8.31
C LEU A 82 3.66 -19.71 -8.20
N VAL A 83 3.79 -18.38 -8.18
CA VAL A 83 5.07 -17.68 -8.04
C VAL A 83 5.77 -18.06 -6.73
N VAL A 84 5.04 -18.06 -5.62
CA VAL A 84 5.57 -18.47 -4.31
C VAL A 84 6.01 -19.94 -4.35
N HIS A 85 5.17 -20.83 -4.90
CA HIS A 85 5.50 -22.25 -5.02
C HIS A 85 6.76 -22.48 -5.87
N MET A 86 6.88 -21.79 -7.01
CA MET A 86 8.07 -21.85 -7.85
C MET A 86 9.31 -21.34 -7.11
N LEU A 87 9.20 -20.25 -6.35
CA LEU A 87 10.32 -19.67 -5.61
C LEU A 87 10.89 -20.65 -4.57
N ILE A 88 10.01 -21.36 -3.87
CA ILE A 88 10.37 -22.40 -2.91
C ILE A 88 11.04 -23.60 -3.61
N VAL A 89 10.49 -24.06 -4.74
CA VAL A 89 11.02 -25.22 -5.50
C VAL A 89 12.39 -24.93 -6.11
N PHE A 90 12.60 -23.73 -6.67
CA PHE A 90 13.86 -23.32 -7.29
C PHE A 90 14.95 -22.94 -6.28
N LYS A 91 14.67 -22.95 -4.97
CA LYS A 91 15.62 -22.58 -3.88
C LYS A 91 16.36 -21.27 -4.13
N VAL A 92 15.66 -20.26 -4.66
CA VAL A 92 16.25 -18.95 -4.90
C VAL A 92 16.33 -18.20 -3.58
N HIS A 93 17.46 -18.31 -2.88
CA HIS A 93 17.68 -17.68 -1.58
C HIS A 93 17.85 -16.15 -1.63
N TYR A 94 17.96 -15.55 -2.82
CA TYR A 94 18.22 -14.11 -2.98
C TYR A 94 16.95 -13.24 -2.92
N LEU A 95 15.76 -13.81 -3.11
CA LEU A 95 14.50 -13.07 -3.12
C LEU A 95 13.57 -13.58 -2.01
N PRO A 96 13.19 -12.75 -1.02
CA PRO A 96 12.18 -13.12 -0.04
C PRO A 96 10.80 -13.21 -0.70
N GLU A 97 9.97 -14.13 -0.23
CA GLU A 97 8.64 -14.43 -0.80
C GLU A 97 7.75 -13.18 -0.86
N SER A 98 7.71 -12.38 0.21
CA SER A 98 6.92 -11.15 0.26
C SER A 98 7.30 -10.14 -0.83
N LEU A 99 8.60 -10.00 -1.12
CA LEU A 99 9.09 -9.08 -2.16
C LEU A 99 8.66 -9.55 -3.56
N ALA A 100 8.65 -10.87 -3.81
CA ALA A 100 8.18 -11.41 -5.08
C ALA A 100 6.70 -11.12 -5.32
N ILE A 101 5.86 -11.21 -4.28
CA ILE A 101 4.42 -10.89 -4.36
C ILE A 101 4.21 -9.39 -4.59
N VAL A 102 4.98 -8.52 -3.93
CA VAL A 102 4.91 -7.06 -4.14
C VAL A 102 5.29 -6.69 -5.58
N ILE A 103 6.37 -7.27 -6.12
CA ILE A 103 6.78 -7.04 -7.51
C ILE A 103 5.69 -7.53 -8.48
N LEU A 104 5.12 -8.71 -8.23
CA LEU A 104 4.02 -9.24 -9.04
C LEU A 104 2.82 -8.27 -9.04
N GLY A 105 2.42 -7.80 -7.87
CA GLY A 105 1.33 -6.82 -7.73
C GLY A 105 1.63 -5.51 -8.45
N ALA A 106 2.85 -4.99 -8.36
CA ALA A 106 3.28 -3.78 -9.06
C ALA A 106 3.24 -3.95 -10.58
N VAL A 107 3.69 -5.10 -11.11
CA VAL A 107 3.64 -5.41 -12.55
C VAL A 107 2.19 -5.50 -13.02
N VAL A 108 1.33 -6.21 -12.29
CA VAL A 108 -0.11 -6.31 -12.62
C VAL A 108 -0.78 -4.92 -12.57
N GLY A 109 -0.48 -4.12 -11.55
CA GLY A 109 -0.97 -2.75 -11.41
C GLY A 109 -0.54 -1.84 -12.56
N LEU A 110 0.72 -1.94 -13.00
CA LEU A 110 1.24 -1.19 -14.14
C LEU A 110 0.55 -1.59 -15.45
N ILE A 111 0.37 -2.90 -15.68
CA ILE A 111 -0.36 -3.42 -16.85
C ILE A 111 -1.80 -2.91 -16.88
N LEU A 112 -2.46 -2.85 -15.71
CA LEU A 112 -3.82 -2.32 -15.58
C LEU A 112 -3.87 -0.81 -15.81
N SER A 113 -2.92 -0.06 -15.26
CA SER A 113 -2.79 1.39 -15.45
C SER A 113 -2.61 1.77 -16.92
N TYR A 114 -1.82 1.00 -17.67
CA TYR A 114 -1.64 1.23 -19.11
C TYR A 114 -2.91 0.99 -19.96
N SER A 115 -3.87 0.22 -19.44
CA SER A 115 -5.09 -0.17 -20.17
C SER A 115 -6.11 0.96 -20.31
N GLY A 116 -5.93 2.08 -19.59
CA GLY A 116 -6.76 3.30 -19.75
C GLY A 116 -8.25 3.14 -19.42
N ARG A 117 -8.64 2.03 -18.78
CA ARG A 117 -10.00 1.80 -18.26
C ARG A 117 -10.04 2.11 -16.77
N ASP A 118 -11.18 2.62 -16.32
CA ASP A 118 -11.49 2.76 -14.89
C ASP A 118 -11.64 1.38 -14.25
N TRP A 119 -10.53 0.86 -13.74
CA TRP A 119 -10.47 -0.37 -12.95
C TRP A 119 -10.64 -0.11 -11.46
N SER A 120 -11.22 1.02 -11.05
CA SER A 120 -11.44 1.36 -9.63
C SER A 120 -12.30 0.31 -8.91
N GLU A 121 -13.16 -0.42 -9.63
CA GLU A 121 -13.89 -1.58 -9.08
C GLU A 121 -13.02 -2.82 -8.84
N ILE A 122 -11.81 -2.87 -9.41
CA ILE A 122 -10.80 -3.93 -9.22
C ILE A 122 -9.83 -3.57 -8.08
N GLU A 123 -9.81 -2.32 -7.62
CA GLU A 123 -9.15 -1.85 -6.37
C GLU A 123 -9.85 -2.40 -5.10
N ALA A 124 -10.34 -3.64 -5.20
CA ALA A 124 -11.41 -4.25 -4.43
C ALA A 124 -10.99 -4.82 -3.07
N LEU A 125 -10.09 -4.14 -2.37
CA LEU A 125 -10.04 -4.26 -0.92
C LEU A 125 -10.36 -2.90 -0.36
N SER A 126 -11.64 -2.71 -0.02
CA SER A 126 -11.99 -1.57 0.82
C SER A 126 -11.14 -1.65 2.09
N PRO A 127 -10.57 -0.53 2.55
CA PRO A 127 -9.80 -0.49 3.79
C PRO A 127 -10.55 -1.16 4.94
N ASP A 128 -11.87 -0.99 5.01
CA ASP A 128 -12.71 -1.63 6.01
C ASP A 128 -12.65 -3.16 5.97
N VAL A 129 -12.76 -3.78 4.79
CA VAL A 129 -12.65 -5.25 4.68
C VAL A 129 -11.24 -5.70 5.08
N PHE A 130 -10.20 -4.97 4.68
CA PHE A 130 -8.84 -5.27 5.10
C PHE A 130 -8.68 -5.21 6.63
N PHE A 131 -9.08 -4.11 7.27
CA PHE A 131 -8.91 -3.88 8.71
C PHE A 131 -9.85 -4.73 9.58
N LEU A 132 -11.09 -4.96 9.15
CA LEU A 132 -12.09 -5.70 9.94
C LEU A 132 -12.09 -7.21 9.68
N VAL A 133 -11.66 -7.67 8.50
CA VAL A 133 -11.76 -9.09 8.11
C VAL A 133 -10.39 -9.75 7.97
N LEU A 134 -9.42 -9.12 7.29
CA LEU A 134 -8.12 -9.74 7.02
C LEU A 134 -7.14 -9.59 8.19
N LEU A 135 -7.06 -8.39 8.76
CA LEU A 135 -6.07 -8.06 9.79
C LEU A 135 -6.26 -8.86 11.10
N PRO A 136 -7.48 -9.06 11.64
CA PRO A 136 -7.65 -9.74 12.93
C PRO A 136 -7.19 -11.21 12.93
N PRO A 137 -7.52 -12.05 11.92
CA PRO A 137 -6.97 -13.41 11.84
C PRO A 137 -5.44 -13.45 11.72
N ILE A 138 -4.83 -12.54 10.94
CA ILE A 138 -3.37 -12.46 10.76
C ILE A 138 -2.69 -12.15 12.10
N ILE A 139 -3.16 -11.14 12.83
CA ILE A 139 -2.62 -10.82 14.15
C ILE A 139 -2.85 -11.97 15.13
N PHE A 140 -4.03 -12.61 15.09
CA PHE A 140 -4.34 -13.71 16.00
C PHE A 140 -3.42 -14.92 15.80
N GLU A 141 -3.15 -15.32 14.56
CA GLU A 141 -2.23 -16.42 14.25
C GLU A 141 -0.80 -16.12 14.73
N ASN A 142 -0.32 -14.91 14.47
CA ASN A 142 1.00 -14.44 14.93
C ASN A 142 1.09 -14.42 16.46
N ALA A 143 0.05 -13.94 17.14
CA ALA A 143 -0.02 -13.91 18.60
C ALA A 143 -0.21 -15.30 19.22
N TYR A 144 -0.86 -16.23 18.53
CA TYR A 144 -1.08 -17.60 19.00
C TYR A 144 0.20 -18.44 18.96
N ASN A 145 0.99 -18.30 17.89
CA ASN A 145 2.29 -18.96 17.74
C ASN A 145 3.39 -18.38 18.65
N LEU A 146 3.06 -17.35 19.42
CA LEU A 146 3.98 -16.68 20.32
C LEU A 146 4.26 -17.49 21.59
N ASN A 147 5.55 -17.69 21.91
CA ASN A 147 5.94 -18.27 23.19
C ASN A 147 5.73 -17.25 24.32
N LYS A 148 4.54 -17.30 24.92
CA LYS A 148 4.09 -16.38 25.97
C LYS A 148 5.09 -16.27 27.13
N GLY A 149 5.76 -17.36 27.50
CA GLY A 149 6.74 -17.36 28.59
C GLY A 149 7.89 -16.39 28.34
N TYR A 150 8.56 -16.50 27.19
CA TYR A 150 9.72 -15.66 26.85
C TYR A 150 9.33 -14.21 26.49
N PHE A 151 8.15 -14.01 25.89
CA PHE A 151 7.61 -12.68 25.60
C PHE A 151 7.39 -11.85 26.86
N PHE A 152 6.61 -12.37 27.79
CA PHE A 152 6.20 -11.61 28.96
C PHE A 152 7.35 -11.42 29.95
N SER A 153 8.33 -12.34 29.98
CA SER A 153 9.54 -12.14 30.78
C SER A 153 10.44 -11.02 30.26
N ASN A 154 10.39 -10.69 28.96
CA ASN A 154 11.25 -9.67 28.32
C ASN A 154 10.44 -8.51 27.71
N ILE A 155 9.24 -8.24 28.23
CA ILE A 155 8.33 -7.24 27.67
C ILE A 155 8.91 -5.83 27.67
N TRP A 156 9.73 -5.49 28.67
CA TRP A 156 10.32 -4.15 28.81
C TRP A 156 11.33 -3.83 27.69
N PRO A 157 12.33 -4.69 27.39
CA PRO A 157 13.16 -4.54 26.20
C PRO A 157 12.35 -4.42 24.91
N ILE A 158 11.35 -5.31 24.71
CA ILE A 158 10.53 -5.33 23.50
C ILE A 158 9.80 -3.99 23.32
N LEU A 159 9.15 -3.51 24.38
CA LEU A 159 8.41 -2.25 24.37
C LEU A 159 9.34 -1.05 24.15
N THR A 160 10.54 -1.11 24.71
CA THR A 160 11.55 -0.07 24.54
C THR A 160 11.98 0.04 23.08
N PHE A 161 12.27 -1.09 22.43
CA PHE A 161 12.61 -1.11 21.00
C PHE A 161 11.43 -0.71 20.12
N ALA A 162 10.22 -1.22 20.39
CA ALA A 162 9.03 -0.90 19.61
C ALA A 162 8.58 0.57 19.72
N ILE A 163 8.69 1.19 20.90
CA ILE A 163 8.26 2.59 21.07
C ILE A 163 9.40 3.54 20.74
N LEU A 164 10.54 3.42 21.43
CA LEU A 164 11.63 4.37 21.26
C LEU A 164 12.36 4.15 19.94
N GLY A 165 12.56 2.90 19.52
CA GLY A 165 13.20 2.60 18.24
C GLY A 165 12.40 3.18 17.07
N THR A 166 11.09 2.91 17.04
CA THR A 166 10.18 3.47 16.02
C THR A 166 10.12 4.99 16.08
N ALA A 167 9.99 5.59 17.26
CA ALA A 167 9.94 7.05 17.39
C ALA A 167 11.23 7.73 16.91
N ILE A 168 12.40 7.17 17.25
CA ILE A 168 13.69 7.67 16.79
C ILE A 168 13.82 7.50 15.27
N SER A 169 13.45 6.33 14.73
CA SER A 169 13.46 6.06 13.29
C SER A 169 12.57 7.05 12.53
N THR A 170 11.34 7.25 12.99
CA THR A 170 10.40 8.24 12.42
C THR A 170 10.98 9.65 12.47
N PHE A 171 11.65 10.02 13.56
CA PHE A 171 12.26 11.34 13.68
C PHE A 171 13.45 11.55 12.74
N VAL A 172 14.33 10.56 12.65
CA VAL A 172 15.50 10.62 11.76
C VAL A 172 15.07 10.65 10.30
N ILE A 173 14.15 9.76 9.88
CA ILE A 173 13.66 9.72 8.50
C ILE A 173 12.86 10.99 8.18
N GLY A 174 11.96 11.42 9.06
CA GLY A 174 11.12 12.61 8.85
C GLY A 174 11.96 13.89 8.72
N LEU A 175 12.95 14.07 9.59
CA LEU A 175 13.87 15.22 9.48
C LEU A 175 14.73 15.15 8.23
N THR A 176 15.21 13.95 7.87
CA THR A 176 16.01 13.75 6.65
C THR A 176 15.22 14.11 5.40
N VAL A 177 13.97 13.63 5.28
CA VAL A 177 13.07 13.96 4.16
C VAL A 177 12.77 15.45 4.14
N TYR A 178 12.52 16.07 5.29
CA TYR A 178 12.29 17.51 5.37
C TYR A 178 13.50 18.35 4.90
N ILE A 179 14.72 18.00 5.33
CA ILE A 179 15.94 18.68 4.89
C ILE A 179 16.18 18.48 3.39
N LEU A 180 15.95 17.27 2.87
CA LEU A 180 16.06 16.98 1.44
C LEU A 180 15.03 17.74 0.60
N GLY A 181 13.81 17.92 1.11
CA GLY A 181 12.79 18.75 0.48
C GLY A 181 13.22 20.22 0.38
N GLN A 182 13.78 20.77 1.45
CA GLN A 182 14.31 22.15 1.44
C GLN A 182 15.53 22.33 0.51
N ALA A 183 16.20 21.24 0.15
CA ALA A 183 17.32 21.22 -0.78
C ALA A 183 16.89 20.91 -2.23
N ASP A 184 15.58 20.93 -2.51
CA ASP A 184 14.96 20.74 -3.83
C ASP A 184 15.35 19.40 -4.50
N LEU A 185 15.66 18.39 -3.68
CA LEU A 185 15.99 17.03 -4.10
C LEU A 185 14.78 16.08 -4.03
N VAL A 186 13.77 16.44 -3.26
CA VAL A 186 12.56 15.66 -2.97
C VAL A 186 11.37 16.62 -2.96
N LEU A 187 10.16 16.09 -3.13
CA LEU A 187 8.91 16.85 -3.07
C LEU A 187 8.84 17.72 -1.79
N GLU A 188 8.56 19.01 -1.96
CA GLU A 188 8.35 19.92 -0.84
C GLU A 188 7.07 19.55 -0.09
N LEU A 189 7.23 19.01 1.12
CA LEU A 189 6.14 18.60 1.99
C LEU A 189 6.20 19.39 3.30
N SER A 190 5.03 19.58 3.93
CA SER A 190 4.94 20.10 5.28
C SER A 190 5.72 19.21 6.24
N ILE A 191 6.29 19.80 7.30
CA ILE A 191 7.02 19.04 8.31
C ILE A 191 6.18 17.87 8.86
N PHE A 192 4.88 18.09 9.06
CA PHE A 192 3.94 17.07 9.54
C PHE A 192 3.65 15.98 8.50
N GLU A 193 3.67 16.30 7.20
CA GLU A 193 3.52 15.32 6.12
C GLU A 193 4.78 14.45 6.02
N CYS A 194 5.96 15.04 6.16
CA CYS A 194 7.23 14.30 6.26
C CYS A 194 7.21 13.33 7.45
N PHE A 195 6.72 13.76 8.62
CA PHE A 195 6.59 12.91 9.79
C PHE A 195 5.53 11.81 9.60
N ALA A 196 4.41 12.10 8.93
CA ALA A 196 3.39 11.10 8.60
C ALA A 196 3.97 10.01 7.66
N TYR A 197 4.66 10.42 6.61
CA TYR A 197 5.36 9.50 5.70
C TYR A 197 6.42 8.67 6.43
N ALA A 198 7.29 9.33 7.20
CA ALA A 198 8.33 8.66 7.97
C ALA A 198 7.75 7.64 8.95
N SER A 199 6.61 7.94 9.55
CA SER A 199 5.92 7.03 10.46
C SER A 199 5.42 5.77 9.76
N MET A 200 4.86 5.90 8.56
CA MET A 200 4.42 4.74 7.76
C MET A 200 5.60 3.85 7.34
N ILE A 201 6.76 4.45 7.04
CA ILE A 201 7.98 3.72 6.66
C ILE A 201 8.70 3.09 7.87
N SER A 202 8.50 3.64 9.06
CA SER A 202 9.13 3.15 10.30
C SER A 202 8.54 1.83 10.80
N ALA A 203 7.34 1.45 10.35
CA ALA A 203 6.77 0.13 10.58
C ALA A 203 7.58 -0.92 9.80
N VAL A 204 8.20 -1.86 10.51
CA VAL A 204 9.07 -2.89 9.92
C VAL A 204 8.35 -4.24 9.90
N ASP A 205 8.36 -4.93 8.76
CA ASP A 205 7.91 -6.33 8.64
C ASP A 205 9.08 -7.29 8.91
N PRO A 206 8.99 -8.16 9.94
CA PRO A 206 10.10 -9.04 10.31
C PRO A 206 10.12 -10.34 9.50
N VAL A 207 9.18 -10.62 8.59
CA VAL A 207 9.03 -11.94 7.94
C VAL A 207 10.33 -12.43 7.30
N ALA A 208 11.00 -11.59 6.51
CA ALA A 208 12.26 -11.97 5.85
C ALA A 208 13.40 -12.18 6.87
N THR A 209 13.50 -11.30 7.87
CA THR A 209 14.54 -11.38 8.91
C THR A 209 14.36 -12.63 9.78
N LEU A 210 13.13 -12.95 10.16
CA LEU A 210 12.80 -14.12 10.97
C LEU A 210 13.05 -15.42 10.22
N ALA A 211 12.77 -15.47 8.91
CA ALA A 211 13.10 -16.63 8.07
C ALA A 211 14.60 -16.93 8.08
N ILE A 212 15.45 -15.89 7.97
CA ILE A 212 16.90 -16.04 8.06
C ILE A 212 17.32 -16.49 9.45
N PHE A 213 16.76 -15.89 10.51
CA PHE A 213 17.05 -16.25 11.89
C PHE A 213 16.76 -17.72 12.22
N GLN A 214 15.68 -18.27 11.66
CA GLN A 214 15.37 -19.69 11.76
C GLN A 214 16.38 -20.55 10.99
N ALA A 215 16.80 -20.13 9.80
CA ALA A 215 17.80 -20.84 9.00
C ALA A 215 19.17 -20.92 9.70
N ILE A 216 19.58 -19.86 10.40
CA ILE A 216 20.85 -19.82 11.15
C ILE A 216 20.73 -20.30 12.60
N LYS A 217 19.54 -20.71 13.05
CA LYS A 217 19.25 -21.14 14.44
C LYS A 217 19.72 -20.12 15.48
N VAL A 218 19.26 -18.87 15.34
CA VAL A 218 19.58 -17.80 16.28
C VAL A 218 19.03 -18.06 17.68
N GLU A 219 19.59 -17.39 18.69
CA GLU A 219 19.10 -17.47 20.06
C GLU A 219 17.62 -17.06 20.17
N GLY A 220 16.82 -17.85 20.92
CA GLY A 220 15.40 -17.61 21.06
C GLY A 220 15.05 -16.22 21.60
N LEU A 221 15.91 -15.62 22.44
CA LEU A 221 15.73 -14.26 22.95
C LEU A 221 15.81 -13.21 21.85
N LEU A 222 16.75 -13.32 20.91
CA LEU A 222 16.88 -12.36 19.81
C LEU A 222 15.74 -12.50 18.79
N TYR A 223 15.34 -13.74 18.48
CA TYR A 223 14.15 -14.01 17.67
C TYR A 223 12.91 -13.35 18.28
N MET A 224 12.74 -13.51 19.59
CA MET A 224 11.61 -12.98 20.34
C MET A 224 11.58 -11.45 20.40
N LEU A 225 12.76 -10.83 20.56
CA LEU A 225 12.90 -9.38 20.58
C LEU A 225 12.50 -8.75 19.25
N VAL A 226 13.01 -9.28 18.13
CA VAL A 226 12.71 -8.75 16.79
C VAL A 226 11.26 -9.01 16.42
N PHE A 227 10.75 -10.22 16.65
CA PHE A 227 9.34 -10.52 16.41
C PHE A 227 8.41 -9.60 17.23
N GLY A 228 8.70 -9.43 18.51
CA GLY A 228 7.88 -8.61 19.41
C GLY A 228 7.95 -7.12 19.11
N GLU A 229 9.14 -6.61 18.74
CA GLU A 229 9.33 -5.23 18.31
C GLU A 229 8.46 -4.93 17.10
N SER A 230 8.59 -5.72 16.05
CA SER A 230 7.87 -5.49 14.80
C SER A 230 6.34 -5.66 14.95
N MET A 231 5.88 -6.62 15.77
CA MET A 231 4.45 -6.80 16.07
C MET A 231 3.83 -5.57 16.77
N LEU A 232 4.58 -4.88 17.64
CA LEU A 232 4.09 -3.71 18.36
C LEU A 232 4.35 -2.40 17.60
N ASN A 233 5.41 -2.34 16.81
CA ASN A 233 5.83 -1.19 16.00
C ASN A 233 4.70 -0.73 15.06
N ASP A 234 3.95 -1.65 14.45
CA ASP A 234 2.80 -1.30 13.59
C ASP A 234 1.79 -0.39 14.28
N ALA A 235 1.41 -0.73 15.52
CA ALA A 235 0.48 0.08 16.30
C ALA A 235 1.05 1.46 16.64
N VAL A 236 2.34 1.52 17.02
CA VAL A 236 3.04 2.77 17.32
C VAL A 236 3.09 3.67 16.07
N SER A 237 3.45 3.09 14.93
CA SER A 237 3.55 3.75 13.64
C SER A 237 2.20 4.28 13.14
N ILE A 238 1.10 3.55 13.35
CA ILE A 238 -0.25 4.03 13.04
C ILE A 238 -0.61 5.25 13.89
N VAL A 239 -0.35 5.21 15.21
CA VAL A 239 -0.66 6.32 16.12
C VAL A 239 0.17 7.57 15.80
N LEU A 240 1.47 7.40 15.52
CA LEU A 240 2.36 8.48 15.11
C LEU A 240 1.91 9.09 13.76
N ALA A 241 1.57 8.27 12.78
CA ALA A 241 1.07 8.74 11.47
C ALA A 241 -0.24 9.51 11.62
N ALA A 242 -1.21 8.97 12.37
CA ALA A 242 -2.49 9.64 12.64
C ALA A 242 -2.31 10.99 13.36
N THR A 243 -1.37 11.05 14.31
CA THR A 243 -1.04 12.29 15.05
C THR A 243 -0.43 13.34 14.13
N ALA A 244 0.49 12.94 13.25
CA ALA A 244 1.12 13.83 12.29
C ALA A 244 0.13 14.37 11.25
N ILE A 245 -0.71 13.48 10.67
CA ILE A 245 -1.75 13.87 9.71
C ILE A 245 -2.75 14.85 10.34
N ARG A 246 -3.19 14.58 11.58
CA ARG A 246 -4.11 15.47 12.31
C ARG A 246 -3.53 16.87 12.54
N HIS A 247 -2.21 16.98 12.69
CA HIS A 247 -1.54 18.27 12.84
C HIS A 247 -1.23 18.95 11.49
N SER A 248 -1.09 18.17 10.41
CA SER A 248 -0.88 18.70 9.06
C SER A 248 -2.09 19.48 8.55
N HIS A 249 -3.30 18.97 8.82
CA HIS A 249 -4.56 19.65 8.52
C HIS A 249 -5.24 20.07 9.82
N PRO A 250 -4.89 21.22 10.42
CA PRO A 250 -5.64 21.73 11.56
C PRO A 250 -7.10 21.89 11.14
N PRO A 251 -8.08 21.48 11.97
CA PRO A 251 -9.47 21.76 11.66
C PRO A 251 -9.62 23.26 11.46
N LEU A 252 -10.06 23.66 10.27
CA LEU A 252 -10.56 25.00 10.02
C LEU A 252 -11.60 25.28 11.10
N ASN A 253 -11.29 26.21 12.00
CA ASN A 253 -12.22 26.87 12.91
C ASN A 253 -13.59 26.99 12.23
N LYS A 254 -14.58 26.19 12.68
CA LYS A 254 -15.79 26.61 13.40
C LYS A 254 -16.30 25.50 14.31
#